data_AF-A0A9D8AP24-F1
#
_entry.id   AF-A0A9D8AP24-F1
#
_cell.length_a   1.000
_cell.length_b   1.000
_cell.length_c   1.000
_cell.angle_alpha   90.00
_cell.angle_beta   90.00
_cell.angle_gamma   90.00
#
_symmetry.space_group_name_H-M   'P 1'
#
loop_
_entity.id
_entity.type
_entity.pdbx_description
1 polymer ?
#
loop_
_entity_poly.entity_id
_entity_poly.type
_entity_poly.pdbx_seq_one_letter_code
_entity_poly.pdbx_strand_id
1 'polypeptide(L)'
;MDFTFLANYITPFHKDVLARAYHKNGELDKAIAEYDRLINFDPNNWERFLIHPKYHYRLAKLYEEKGTTQKAIKEYEKFLDIWKDADEDLPELIDTKDRLKKLIGE
;
A
#
# COMPACT_ATOMS: atom_id res chain seq x y z
N MET A 1 -29.77 -6.07 0.54
CA MET A 1 -28.50 -5.33 0.60
C MET A 1 -28.80 -3.94 0.10
N ASP A 2 -28.78 -2.93 0.96
CA ASP A 2 -29.18 -1.56 0.53
C ASP A 2 -28.05 -0.88 -0.26
N PHE A 3 -28.41 0.19 -0.98
CA PHE A 3 -27.48 0.96 -1.81
C PHE A 3 -26.32 1.56 -1.00
N THR A 4 -26.56 1.94 0.25
CA THR A 4 -25.55 2.51 1.15
C THR A 4 -24.51 1.46 1.53
N PHE A 5 -24.93 0.21 1.79
CA PHE A 5 -24.01 -0.90 2.02
C PHE A 5 -23.18 -1.18 0.78
N LEU A 6 -23.81 -1.27 -0.40
CA LEU A 6 -23.08 -1.51 -1.65
C LEU A 6 -22.09 -0.38 -1.92
N ALA A 7 -22.54 0.87 -1.88
CA ALA A 7 -21.70 2.05 -2.11
C ALA A 7 -20.50 2.07 -1.14
N ASN A 8 -20.68 1.82 0.16
CA ASN A 8 -19.54 1.77 1.08
C ASN A 8 -18.60 0.60 0.82
N TYR A 9 -19.11 -0.51 0.28
CA TYR A 9 -18.33 -1.70 -0.03
C TYR A 9 -17.51 -1.58 -1.33
N ILE A 10 -18.08 -0.95 -2.37
CA ILE A 10 -17.45 -0.83 -3.70
C ILE A 10 -16.76 0.51 -3.96
N THR A 11 -16.99 1.55 -3.15
CA THR A 11 -16.33 2.85 -3.36
C THR A 11 -14.88 2.78 -2.87
N PRO A 12 -13.88 3.05 -3.74
CA PRO A 12 -12.46 2.87 -3.41
C PRO A 12 -11.93 4.08 -2.61
N PHE A 13 -12.47 4.29 -1.41
CA PHE A 13 -11.92 5.27 -0.49
C PHE A 13 -10.57 4.79 0.04
N HIS A 14 -9.59 5.69 0.08
CA HIS A 14 -8.36 5.45 0.83
C HIS A 14 -8.69 5.38 2.32
N LYS A 15 -8.37 4.25 2.95
CA LYS A 15 -8.59 3.97 4.39
C LYS A 15 -7.32 4.19 5.23
N ASP A 16 -6.26 4.67 4.59
CA ASP A 16 -4.92 4.77 5.19
C ASP A 16 -4.63 6.11 5.87
N VAL A 17 -5.67 6.86 6.25
CA VAL A 17 -5.52 8.10 7.01
C VAL A 17 -4.76 7.85 8.31
N LEU A 18 -5.09 6.77 9.02
CA LEU A 18 -4.42 6.41 10.28
C LEU A 18 -2.95 6.05 10.07
N ALA A 19 -2.65 5.22 9.08
CA ALA A 19 -1.27 4.84 8.74
C ALA A 19 -0.42 6.07 8.38
N ARG A 20 -0.96 6.99 7.57
CA ARG A 20 -0.30 8.25 7.25
C ARG A 20 -0.12 9.17 8.46
N ALA A 21 -1.08 9.20 9.38
CA ALA A 21 -0.98 9.98 10.60
C ALA A 21 0.15 9.47 11.50
N TYR A 22 0.25 8.15 11.68
CA TYR A 22 1.37 7.52 12.39
C TYR A 22 2.71 7.84 11.74
N HIS A 23 2.81 7.70 10.40
CA HIS A 23 4.04 8.02 9.68
C HIS A 23 4.45 9.48 9.86
N LYS A 24 3.49 10.40 9.72
CA LYS A 24 3.74 11.84 9.93
C LYS A 24 4.16 12.17 11.36
N ASN A 25 3.75 11.37 12.34
CA ASN A 25 4.15 11.52 13.74
C ASN A 25 5.46 10.80 14.09
N GLY A 26 6.16 10.20 13.11
CA GLY A 26 7.38 9.42 13.32
C GLY A 26 7.14 8.03 13.92
N GLU A 27 5.89 7.60 14.07
CA GLU A 27 5.51 6.29 14.61
C GLU A 27 5.55 5.22 13.52
N LEU A 28 6.75 4.99 12.98
CA LEU A 28 6.99 4.17 11.79
C LEU A 28 6.43 2.74 11.93
N ASP A 29 6.62 2.11 13.09
CA ASP A 29 6.11 0.75 13.34
C ASP A 29 4.58 0.67 13.33
N LYS A 30 3.91 1.69 13.85
CA LYS A 30 2.44 1.74 13.83
C LYS A 30 1.91 2.01 12.42
N ALA A 31 2.61 2.85 11.65
CA ALA A 31 2.27 3.07 10.25
C ALA A 31 2.36 1.76 9.43
N ILE A 32 3.44 1.00 9.62
CA ILE A 32 3.63 -0.32 9.00
C ILE A 32 2.51 -1.28 9.42
N ALA A 33 2.22 -1.38 10.72
CA ALA A 33 1.17 -2.27 11.22
C ALA A 33 -0.21 -1.95 10.64
N GLU A 34 -0.55 -0.67 10.47
CA GLU A 34 -1.81 -0.28 9.83
C GLU A 34 -1.85 -0.60 8.33
N TYR A 35 -0.75 -0.42 7.60
CA TYR A 35 -0.70 -0.85 6.21
C TYR A 35 -0.78 -2.37 6.08
N ASP A 36 -0.05 -3.12 6.92
CA ASP A 36 -0.15 -4.59 6.98
C ASP A 36 -1.61 -5.00 7.23
N ARG A 37 -2.32 -4.35 8.16
CA ARG A 37 -3.76 -4.60 8.40
C ARG A 37 -4.60 -4.34 7.16
N LEU A 38 -4.33 -3.26 6.42
CA LEU A 38 -5.10 -2.86 5.23
C LEU A 38 -4.87 -3.75 4.01
N ILE A 39 -3.71 -4.39 3.88
CA ILE A 39 -3.39 -5.28 2.75
C ILE A 39 -3.71 -6.76 3.04
N ASN A 40 -3.92 -7.13 4.31
CA ASN A 40 -4.31 -8.48 4.67
C ASN A 40 -5.82 -8.63 4.58
N PHE A 41 -6.27 -9.38 3.57
CA PHE A 41 -7.67 -9.72 3.41
C PHE A 41 -8.07 -10.84 4.39
N ASP A 42 -8.92 -10.51 5.35
CA ASP A 42 -9.57 -11.48 6.22
C ASP A 42 -11.04 -11.67 5.79
N PRO A 43 -11.44 -12.86 5.28
CA PRO A 43 -12.81 -13.11 4.86
C PRO A 43 -13.83 -13.03 6.01
N ASN A 44 -13.38 -13.22 7.27
CA ASN A 44 -14.22 -13.11 8.47
C ASN A 44 -14.33 -11.67 8.98
N ASN A 45 -13.53 -10.75 8.45
CA ASN A 45 -13.62 -9.35 8.81
C ASN A 45 -14.80 -8.70 8.06
N TRP A 46 -15.69 -8.09 8.82
CA TRP A 46 -16.85 -7.37 8.31
C TRP A 46 -16.43 -6.07 7.57
N GLU A 47 -15.23 -5.55 7.85
CA GLU A 47 -14.57 -4.43 7.16
C GLU A 47 -13.73 -4.88 5.96
N ARG A 48 -14.04 -6.01 5.32
CA ARG A 48 -13.35 -6.40 4.09
C ARG A 48 -13.68 -5.41 2.97
N PHE A 49 -12.67 -4.79 2.40
CA PHE A 49 -12.80 -3.84 1.30
C PHE A 49 -11.84 -4.21 0.17
N LEU A 50 -12.04 -3.60 -0.99
CA LEU A 50 -11.02 -3.63 -2.05
C LEU A 50 -9.73 -3.01 -1.53
N ILE A 51 -8.63 -3.75 -1.67
CA ILE A 51 -7.30 -3.30 -1.28
C ILE A 51 -6.80 -2.35 -2.36
N HIS A 52 -6.57 -1.09 -2.00
CA HIS A 52 -6.05 -0.12 -2.95
C HIS A 52 -4.57 -0.44 -3.25
N PRO A 53 -4.14 -0.58 -4.51
CA PRO A 53 -2.78 -1.03 -4.82
C PRO A 53 -1.69 -0.11 -4.28
N LYS A 54 -1.95 1.21 -4.20
CA LYS A 54 -1.06 2.18 -3.52
C LYS A 54 -0.68 1.82 -2.07
N TYR A 55 -1.41 0.94 -1.38
CA TYR A 55 -1.02 0.50 -0.04
C TYR A 55 0.29 -0.30 -0.07
N HIS A 56 0.53 -1.13 -1.09
CA HIS A 56 1.81 -1.82 -1.27
C HIS A 56 2.94 -0.83 -1.51
N TYR A 57 2.73 0.18 -2.37
CA TYR A 57 3.71 1.26 -2.59
C TYR A 57 4.06 2.02 -1.29
N ARG A 58 3.05 2.41 -0.51
CA ARG A 58 3.27 3.15 0.74
C ARG A 58 3.94 2.29 1.81
N LEU A 59 3.53 1.04 1.93
CA LEU A 59 4.17 0.07 2.84
C LEU A 59 5.64 -0.17 2.47
N ALA A 60 5.93 -0.33 1.17
CA ALA A 60 7.30 -0.48 0.69
C ALA A 60 8.20 0.69 1.10
N LYS A 61 7.71 1.93 0.98
CA LYS A 61 8.44 3.14 1.44
C LYS A 61 8.72 3.13 2.93
N LEU A 62 7.76 2.68 3.74
CA LEU A 62 7.98 2.56 5.20
C LEU A 62 8.99 1.46 5.52
N TYR A 63 8.96 0.33 4.81
CA TYR A 63 9.97 -0.72 4.98
C TYR A 63 11.36 -0.27 4.51
N GLU A 64 11.45 0.55 3.47
CA GLU A 64 12.69 1.17 3.01
C GLU A 64 13.23 2.15 4.06
N GLU A 65 12.38 3.03 4.59
CA GLU A 65 12.72 3.96 5.68
C GLU A 65 13.17 3.23 6.96
N LYS A 66 12.57 2.08 7.26
CA LYS A 66 12.94 1.22 8.38
C LYS A 66 14.26 0.46 8.15
N GLY A 67 14.81 0.46 6.93
CA GLY A 67 16.01 -0.30 6.56
C GLY A 67 15.75 -1.80 6.33
N THR A 68 14.49 -2.21 6.22
CA THR A 68 14.09 -3.60 5.93
C THR A 68 13.99 -3.84 4.42
N THR A 69 15.13 -3.70 3.73
CA THR A 69 15.23 -3.66 2.26
C THR A 69 14.49 -4.78 1.53
N GLN A 70 14.63 -6.03 1.96
CA GLN A 70 13.98 -7.17 1.31
C GLN A 70 12.45 -7.10 1.37
N LYS A 71 11.89 -6.55 2.47
CA LYS A 71 10.45 -6.32 2.56
C LYS A 71 10.02 -5.17 1.66
N ALA A 72 10.81 -4.10 1.58
CA ALA A 72 10.53 -2.99 0.67
C ALA A 72 10.48 -3.46 -0.79
N ILE A 73 11.49 -4.21 -1.24
CA ILE A 73 11.55 -4.79 -2.59
C ILE A 73 10.30 -5.61 -2.88
N LYS A 74 9.95 -6.55 -1.99
CA LYS A 74 8.77 -7.41 -2.15
C LYS A 74 7.47 -6.61 -2.35
N GLU A 75 7.26 -5.58 -1.55
CA GLU A 75 6.04 -4.75 -1.64
C GLU A 75 6.05 -3.84 -2.88
N TYR A 76 7.20 -3.34 -3.31
CA TYR A 76 7.34 -2.63 -4.59
C TYR A 76 7.05 -3.54 -5.79
N GLU A 77 7.60 -4.74 -5.82
CA GLU A 77 7.30 -5.74 -6.85
C GLU A 77 5.81 -6.06 -6.88
N LYS A 78 5.17 -6.21 -5.70
CA LYS A 78 3.74 -6.49 -5.63
C LYS A 78 2.90 -5.32 -6.16
N PHE A 79 3.30 -4.09 -5.88
CA PHE A 79 2.66 -2.91 -6.43
C PHE A 79 2.75 -2.88 -7.97
N LEU A 80 3.94 -3.14 -8.53
CA LEU A 80 4.13 -3.19 -9.99
C LEU A 80 3.38 -4.34 -10.66
N ASP A 81 3.25 -5.49 -9.99
CA ASP A 81 2.45 -6.63 -10.47
C ASP A 81 0.95 -6.28 -10.58
N ILE A 82 0.40 -5.62 -9.54
CA ILE A 82 -1.01 -5.23 -9.52
C ILE A 82 -1.29 -4.11 -10.53
N TRP A 83 -0.36 -3.17 -10.70
CA TRP A 83 -0.48 -2.02 -11.60
C TRP A 83 0.37 -2.17 -12.88
N LYS A 84 0.55 -3.39 -13.36
CA LYS A 84 1.33 -3.67 -14.58
C LYS A 84 0.75 -3.06 -15.86
N ASP A 85 -0.58 -2.88 -15.89
CA ASP A 85 -1.35 -2.36 -17.02
C ASP A 85 -1.97 -0.97 -16.71
N ALA A 86 -1.51 -0.29 -15.65
CA ALA A 86 -1.97 1.05 -15.32
C ALA A 86 -1.25 2.12 -16.18
N ASP A 87 -1.79 3.34 -16.22
CA ASP A 87 -1.19 4.45 -16.98
C ASP A 87 0.27 4.66 -16.59
N GLU A 88 1.19 4.64 -17.56
CA GLU A 88 2.63 4.60 -17.31
C GLU A 88 3.18 5.89 -16.68
N ASP A 89 2.44 7.00 -16.79
CA ASP A 89 2.80 8.32 -16.28
C ASP A 89 2.41 8.54 -14.80
N LEU A 90 1.82 7.52 -14.16
CA LEU A 90 1.49 7.57 -12.74
C LEU A 90 2.76 7.79 -11.88
N PRO A 91 2.81 8.85 -11.04
CA PRO A 91 4.00 9.17 -10.25
C PRO A 91 4.48 8.02 -9.36
N GLU A 92 3.56 7.24 -8.79
CA GLU A 92 3.91 6.09 -7.96
C GLU A 92 4.58 4.96 -8.75
N LEU A 93 4.22 4.72 -10.01
CA LEU A 93 4.87 3.72 -10.86
C LEU A 93 6.30 4.14 -11.20
N ILE A 94 6.48 5.41 -11.57
CA ILE A 94 7.79 5.98 -11.89
C ILE A 94 8.70 5.90 -10.67
N ASP A 95 8.25 6.42 -9.51
CA ASP A 95 9.02 6.39 -8.26
C ASP A 95 9.33 4.94 -7.82
N THR A 96 8.39 4.01 -7.98
CA THR A 96 8.63 2.60 -7.62
C THR A 96 9.73 1.98 -8.48
N LYS A 97 9.69 2.17 -9.80
CA LYS A 97 10.72 1.64 -10.73
C LYS A 97 12.10 2.19 -10.37
N ASP A 98 12.20 3.49 -10.09
CA ASP A 98 13.46 4.15 -9.72
C ASP A 98 14.01 3.64 -8.38
N ARG A 99 13.15 3.47 -7.38
CA ARG A 99 13.53 2.95 -6.06
C ARG A 99 13.96 1.49 -6.14
N LEU A 100 13.19 0.67 -6.85
CA LEU A 100 13.48 -0.75 -6.99
C LEU A 100 14.86 -0.95 -7.62
N LYS A 101 15.14 -0.24 -8.71
CA LYS A 101 16.47 -0.23 -9.38
C LYS A 101 17.61 0.09 -8.41
N LYS A 102 17.45 1.13 -7.58
CA LYS A 102 18.45 1.50 -6.56
C LYS A 102 18.63 0.42 -5.48
N LEU A 103 17.54 -0.22 -5.05
CA LEU A 103 17.57 -1.23 -3.98
C LEU A 103 18.16 -2.57 -4.44
N ILE A 104 18.03 -2.92 -5.72
CA ILE A 104 18.59 -4.15 -6.30
C ILE A 104 20.02 -3.97 -6.81
N GLY A 105 20.51 -2.73 -6.90
CA GLY A 105 21.89 -2.43 -7.31
C GLY A 105 22.10 -2.38 -8.82
N GLU A 106 21.07 -2.02 -9.59
CA GLU A 106 21.12 -1.87 -11.06
C GLU A 106 21.23 -0.41 -11.53
#